data_AF-A0A0R1NV36-F1
#
_entry.id   AF-A0A0R1NV36-F1
#
_cell.length_a   1.000
_cell.length_b   1.000
_cell.length_c   1.000
_cell.angle_alpha   90.00
_cell.angle_beta   90.00
_cell.angle_gamma   90.00
#
_symmetry.space_group_name_H-M   'P 1'
#
loop_
_entity.id
_entity.type
_entity.pdbx_description
1 polymer ?
#
loop_
_entity_poly.entity_id
_entity_poly.type
_entity_poly.pdbx_seq_one_letter_code
_entity_poly.pdbx_strand_id
1 'polypeptide(L)'
;MELMKKETFKKTTAALLVATAVSSGIFSVKTTEVKASTGAQTALKKLDKARAADKKTKNAFRKAKALKQDNAINPKVPKAVLDRDDSAFDKAKADKIKADQNLVKAETQYSIAEAKRTAVLRGKKSIRFVTINKKGKLVKNSRKAKPGVKYHVNRLFKMGKRSYVEIKLGRKNLLLNAKYVEFK
;
A
#
# COMPACT_ATOMS: atom_id res chain seq x y z
N MET A 1 13.06 -43.24 -6.37
CA MET A 1 12.51 -42.13 -7.16
C MET A 1 12.05 -41.03 -6.23
N GLU A 2 13.02 -40.22 -5.83
CA GLU A 2 12.88 -39.02 -5.05
C GLU A 2 12.81 -37.81 -6.01
N LEU A 3 12.36 -36.66 -5.51
CA LEU A 3 12.28 -35.35 -6.18
C LEU A 3 11.13 -35.18 -7.18
N MET A 4 10.19 -34.28 -6.85
CA MET A 4 9.36 -33.43 -7.75
C MET A 4 8.00 -33.00 -7.14
N LYS A 5 7.80 -33.01 -5.80
CA LYS A 5 6.53 -32.56 -5.20
C LYS A 5 6.65 -31.52 -4.08
N LYS A 6 7.71 -30.69 -4.05
CA LYS A 6 7.88 -29.67 -2.97
C LYS A 6 7.96 -28.20 -3.41
N GLU A 7 7.90 -27.88 -4.70
CA GLU A 7 8.17 -26.49 -5.14
C GLU A 7 6.99 -25.67 -5.63
N THR A 8 5.81 -26.25 -5.87
CA THR A 8 4.68 -25.49 -6.44
C THR A 8 3.69 -24.93 -5.41
N PHE A 9 3.76 -25.34 -4.14
CA PHE A 9 2.78 -24.91 -3.12
C PHE A 9 3.16 -23.65 -2.31
N LYS A 10 4.33 -23.05 -2.55
CA LYS A 10 4.79 -21.85 -1.81
C LYS A 10 4.54 -20.52 -2.53
N LYS A 11 4.11 -20.53 -3.79
CA LYS A 11 3.89 -19.29 -4.56
C LYS A 11 2.45 -18.76 -4.54
N THR A 12 1.47 -19.59 -4.18
CA THR A 12 0.05 -19.20 -4.18
C THR A 12 -0.44 -18.56 -2.88
N THR A 13 0.21 -18.80 -1.74
CA THR A 13 -0.21 -18.21 -0.45
C THR A 13 0.21 -16.74 -0.29
N ALA A 14 1.24 -16.30 -1.01
CA ALA A 14 1.66 -14.89 -1.02
C ALA A 14 0.73 -14.01 -1.88
N ALA A 15 0.04 -14.58 -2.86
CA ALA A 15 -0.91 -13.85 -3.71
C ALA A 15 -2.27 -13.62 -3.03
N LEU A 16 -2.68 -14.48 -2.08
CA LEU A 16 -3.98 -14.38 -1.43
C LEU A 16 -4.03 -13.29 -0.34
N LEU A 17 -2.88 -12.90 0.23
CA LEU A 17 -2.83 -11.86 1.27
C LEU A 17 -2.85 -10.42 0.71
N VAL A 18 -2.73 -10.25 -0.60
CA VAL A 18 -2.82 -8.93 -1.26
C VAL A 18 -4.26 -8.58 -1.62
N ALA A 19 -5.18 -9.57 -1.67
CA ALA A 19 -6.55 -9.37 -2.13
C ALA A 19 -7.59 -9.12 -1.02
N THR A 20 -7.27 -9.28 0.26
CA THR A 20 -8.26 -9.16 1.36
C THR A 20 -8.24 -7.81 2.11
N ALA A 21 -7.53 -6.81 1.60
CA ALA A 21 -7.45 -5.49 2.25
C ALA A 21 -8.10 -4.34 1.47
N VAL A 22 -8.94 -4.62 0.46
CA VAL A 22 -9.64 -3.58 -0.33
C VAL A 22 -11.14 -3.46 -0.01
N SER A 23 -11.67 -4.25 0.95
CA SER A 23 -13.12 -4.34 1.19
C SER A 23 -13.64 -3.72 2.49
N SER A 24 -12.84 -3.00 3.27
CA SER A 24 -13.37 -2.22 4.40
C SER A 24 -12.99 -0.75 4.24
N GLY A 25 -13.91 0.00 3.63
CA GLY A 25 -14.03 1.42 3.92
C GLY A 25 -14.06 1.65 5.43
N ILE A 26 -13.71 2.86 5.85
CA ILE A 26 -13.46 3.30 7.23
C ILE A 26 -11.98 3.18 7.64
N PHE A 27 -11.13 4.05 7.08
CA PHE A 27 -10.15 4.79 7.88
C PHE A 27 -9.89 6.14 7.20
N SER A 28 -10.63 7.17 7.62
CA SER A 28 -10.24 8.56 7.38
C SER A 28 -8.99 8.84 8.22
N VAL A 29 -7.82 8.71 7.61
CA VAL A 29 -6.55 9.07 8.23
C VAL A 29 -6.44 10.59 8.18
N LYS A 30 -6.82 11.27 9.27
CA LYS A 30 -6.29 12.61 9.55
C LYS A 30 -4.77 12.47 9.67
N THR A 31 -4.07 12.82 8.60
CA THR A 31 -2.61 12.90 8.48
C THR A 31 -2.13 14.01 9.40
N THR A 32 -1.92 13.68 10.67
CA THR A 32 -1.05 14.49 11.53
C THR A 32 0.36 14.32 11.01
N GLU A 33 0.91 15.39 10.43
CA GLU A 33 2.23 15.49 9.82
C GLU A 33 3.33 15.02 10.77
N VAL A 34 3.68 13.74 10.69
CA VAL A 34 5.01 13.29 11.10
C VAL A 34 5.89 13.66 9.92
N LYS A 35 6.83 14.60 10.11
CA LYS A 35 7.86 14.95 9.09
C LYS A 35 8.46 13.66 8.55
N ALA A 36 7.94 13.20 7.41
CA ALA A 36 8.44 12.02 6.73
C ALA A 36 9.85 12.34 6.23
N SER A 37 10.74 11.35 6.21
CA SER A 37 12.05 11.50 5.59
C SER A 37 11.89 12.04 4.16
N THR A 38 12.86 12.83 3.68
CA THR A 38 12.81 13.50 2.36
C THR A 38 12.51 12.51 1.23
N GLY A 39 13.02 11.28 1.34
CA GLY A 39 12.73 10.18 0.42
C GLY A 39 11.27 9.69 0.47
N ALA A 40 10.68 9.57 1.66
CA ALA A 40 9.28 9.17 1.80
C ALA A 40 8.30 10.28 1.38
N GLN A 41 8.64 11.56 1.59
CA GLN A 41 7.85 12.68 1.05
C GLN A 41 7.87 12.70 -0.48
N THR A 42 9.04 12.43 -1.08
CA THR A 42 9.19 12.36 -2.53
C THR A 42 8.42 11.17 -3.11
N ALA A 43 8.48 10.01 -2.45
CA ALA A 43 7.70 8.83 -2.83
C ALA A 43 6.19 9.06 -2.70
N LEU A 44 5.75 9.74 -1.64
CA LEU A 44 4.34 10.10 -1.45
C LEU A 44 3.83 11.02 -2.56
N LYS A 45 4.59 12.08 -2.91
CA LYS A 45 4.26 12.96 -4.04
C LYS A 45 4.16 12.20 -5.36
N LYS A 46 5.02 11.21 -5.59
CA LYS A 46 4.95 10.35 -6.79
C LYS A 46 3.71 9.46 -6.77
N LEU A 47 3.36 8.91 -5.61
CA LEU A 47 2.15 8.11 -5.42
C LEU A 47 0.88 8.93 -5.66
N ASP A 48 0.78 10.13 -5.11
CA ASP A 48 -0.37 11.01 -5.29
C ASP A 48 -0.57 11.42 -6.75
N LYS A 49 0.53 11.73 -7.45
CA LYS A 49 0.51 11.96 -8.91
C LYS A 49 0.04 10.74 -9.69
N ALA A 50 0.50 9.54 -9.32
CA ALA A 50 0.07 8.31 -9.97
C ALA A 50 -1.43 8.02 -9.74
N ARG A 51 -1.94 8.25 -8.53
CA ARG A 51 -3.38 8.13 -8.20
C ARG A 51 -4.24 9.14 -8.96
N ALA A 52 -3.78 10.38 -9.07
CA ALA A 52 -4.48 11.39 -9.86
C ALA A 52 -4.53 11.04 -11.34
N ALA A 53 -3.43 10.53 -11.91
CA ALA A 53 -3.36 10.08 -13.30
C ALA A 53 -4.27 8.87 -13.55
N ASP A 54 -4.24 7.87 -12.65
CA ASP A 54 -5.11 6.70 -12.71
C ASP A 54 -6.62 7.05 -12.63
N LYS A 55 -6.99 7.98 -11.75
CA LYS A 55 -8.37 8.48 -11.68
C LYS A 55 -8.81 9.14 -12.99
N LYS A 56 -7.92 9.93 -13.60
CA LYS A 56 -8.19 10.60 -14.89
C LYS A 56 -8.37 9.59 -16.02
N THR A 57 -7.49 8.60 -16.14
CA THR A 57 -7.56 7.56 -17.18
C THR A 57 -8.77 6.63 -16.98
N LYS A 58 -9.12 6.27 -15.74
CA LYS A 58 -10.36 5.52 -15.44
C LYS A 58 -11.61 6.27 -15.88
N ASN A 59 -11.69 7.57 -15.61
CA ASN A 59 -12.82 8.38 -16.06
C ASN A 59 -12.89 8.47 -17.59
N ALA A 60 -11.75 8.64 -18.27
CA ALA A 60 -11.70 8.65 -19.74
C ALA A 60 -12.14 7.31 -20.33
N PHE A 61 -11.68 6.19 -19.78
CA PHE A 61 -12.08 4.85 -20.20
C PHE A 61 -13.57 4.58 -19.97
N ARG A 62 -14.15 5.04 -18.85
CA ARG A 62 -15.60 4.92 -18.59
C ARG A 62 -16.42 5.71 -19.62
N LYS A 63 -16.00 6.93 -19.97
CA LYS A 63 -16.66 7.73 -21.01
C LYS A 63 -16.59 7.06 -22.39
N ALA A 64 -15.41 6.57 -22.78
CA ALA A 64 -15.23 5.87 -24.05
C ALA A 64 -16.05 4.55 -24.10
N LYS A 65 -16.15 3.83 -22.98
CA LYS A 65 -16.98 2.63 -22.88
C LYS A 65 -18.48 2.94 -23.01
N ALA A 66 -18.95 4.02 -22.38
CA ALA A 66 -20.34 4.45 -22.47
C ALA A 66 -20.71 4.84 -23.90
N LEU A 67 -19.87 5.65 -24.56
CA LEU A 67 -20.06 6.03 -25.97
C LEU A 67 -20.16 4.80 -26.89
N LYS A 68 -19.31 3.79 -26.67
CA LYS A 68 -19.34 2.53 -27.42
C LYS A 68 -20.61 1.71 -27.16
N GLN A 69 -21.13 1.71 -25.93
CA GLN A 69 -22.39 1.04 -25.60
C GLN A 69 -23.60 1.78 -26.18
N ASP A 70 -23.64 3.10 -26.08
CA ASP A 70 -24.74 3.92 -26.62
C ASP A 70 -24.84 3.78 -28.14
N ASN A 71 -23.70 3.78 -28.85
CA ASN A 71 -23.64 3.54 -30.30
C ASN A 71 -24.09 2.12 -30.70
N ALA A 72 -23.86 1.12 -29.86
CA ALA A 72 -24.31 -0.26 -30.10
C ALA A 72 -25.83 -0.43 -29.90
N ILE A 73 -26.45 0.39 -29.05
CA ILE A 73 -27.88 0.33 -28.73
C ILE A 73 -28.69 1.20 -29.71
N ASN A 74 -28.14 2.32 -30.19
CA ASN A 74 -28.84 3.23 -31.09
C ASN A 74 -27.94 3.64 -32.28
N PRO A 75 -27.92 2.86 -33.37
CA PRO A 75 -26.99 3.07 -34.48
C PRO A 75 -27.46 4.24 -35.35
N LYS A 76 -27.19 5.47 -34.92
CA LYS A 76 -27.38 6.70 -35.71
C LYS A 76 -26.10 7.22 -36.36
N VAL A 77 -24.98 6.50 -36.20
CA VAL A 77 -23.64 7.06 -36.41
C VAL A 77 -22.97 6.44 -37.65
N PRO A 78 -22.35 7.24 -38.54
CA PRO A 78 -21.63 6.74 -39.72
C PRO A 78 -20.46 5.81 -39.38
N LYS A 79 -20.17 4.82 -40.24
CA LYS A 79 -19.08 3.84 -40.07
C LYS A 79 -17.71 4.47 -39.79
N ALA A 80 -17.36 5.55 -40.48
CA ALA A 80 -16.10 6.28 -40.28
C ALA A 80 -15.98 6.98 -38.90
N VAL A 81 -17.08 7.14 -38.17
CA VAL A 81 -17.08 7.63 -36.78
C VAL A 81 -16.89 6.44 -35.82
N LEU A 82 -17.51 5.29 -36.11
CA LEU A 82 -17.31 4.06 -35.33
C LEU A 82 -15.84 3.61 -35.33
N ASP A 83 -15.17 3.62 -36.50
CA ASP A 83 -13.76 3.23 -36.62
C ASP A 83 -12.82 4.17 -35.83
N ARG A 84 -13.18 5.46 -35.74
CA ARG A 84 -12.48 6.46 -34.92
C ARG A 84 -12.71 6.24 -33.43
N ASP A 85 -13.95 5.92 -33.04
CA ASP A 85 -14.31 5.64 -31.64
C ASP A 85 -13.68 4.34 -31.14
N ASP A 86 -13.56 3.32 -31.99
CA ASP A 86 -12.86 2.07 -31.68
C ASP A 86 -11.36 2.30 -31.46
N SER A 87 -10.72 3.08 -32.35
CA SER A 87 -9.32 3.50 -32.18
C SER A 87 -9.10 4.31 -30.89
N ALA A 88 -10.05 5.19 -30.54
CA ALA A 88 -10.02 5.97 -29.31
C ALA A 88 -10.22 5.10 -28.06
N PHE A 89 -11.07 4.08 -28.14
CA PHE A 89 -11.33 3.12 -27.06
C PHE A 89 -10.11 2.24 -26.78
N ASP A 90 -9.46 1.72 -27.82
CA ASP A 90 -8.25 0.91 -27.67
C ASP A 90 -7.09 1.73 -27.09
N LYS A 91 -6.95 2.99 -27.51
CA LYS A 91 -6.01 3.92 -26.90
C LYS A 91 -6.32 4.17 -25.42
N ALA A 92 -7.58 4.43 -25.07
CA ALA A 92 -7.99 4.63 -23.68
C ALA A 92 -7.76 3.38 -22.81
N LYS A 93 -7.93 2.18 -23.38
CA LYS A 93 -7.63 0.91 -22.72
C LYS A 93 -6.14 0.75 -22.46
N ALA A 94 -5.29 1.04 -23.45
CA ALA A 94 -3.84 0.99 -23.31
C ALA A 94 -3.31 2.00 -22.28
N ASP A 95 -3.84 3.23 -22.29
CA ASP A 95 -3.49 4.28 -21.34
C ASP A 95 -3.91 3.92 -19.90
N LYS A 96 -5.08 3.29 -19.73
CA LYS A 96 -5.51 2.76 -18.43
C LYS A 96 -4.56 1.67 -17.92
N ILE A 97 -4.16 0.72 -18.77
CA ILE A 97 -3.22 -0.35 -18.37
C ILE A 97 -1.87 0.24 -17.93
N LYS A 98 -1.33 1.21 -18.69
CA LYS A 98 -0.09 1.90 -18.32
C LYS A 98 -0.23 2.66 -17.00
N ALA A 99 -1.36 3.34 -16.77
CA ALA A 99 -1.63 4.07 -15.53
C ALA A 99 -1.74 3.11 -14.33
N ASP A 100 -2.47 2.00 -14.47
CA ASP A 100 -2.61 0.96 -13.45
C ASP A 100 -1.21 0.38 -13.10
N GLN A 101 -0.36 0.08 -14.09
CA GLN A 101 1.00 -0.40 -13.85
C GLN A 101 1.89 0.64 -13.14
N ASN A 102 1.78 1.91 -13.51
CA ASN A 102 2.53 2.99 -12.87
C ASN A 102 2.08 3.23 -11.43
N LEU A 103 0.77 3.10 -11.15
CA LEU A 103 0.24 3.16 -9.79
C LEU A 103 0.81 2.03 -8.93
N VAL A 104 0.80 0.79 -9.41
CA VAL A 104 1.37 -0.36 -8.69
C VAL A 104 2.86 -0.14 -8.41
N LYS A 105 3.64 0.36 -9.38
CA LYS A 105 5.06 0.70 -9.19
C LYS A 105 5.24 1.80 -8.13
N ALA A 106 4.43 2.85 -8.15
CA ALA A 106 4.51 3.95 -7.20
C ALA A 106 4.09 3.53 -5.78
N GLU A 107 3.06 2.69 -5.63
CA GLU A 107 2.65 2.10 -4.36
C GLU A 107 3.73 1.18 -3.79
N THR A 108 4.36 0.38 -4.65
CA THR A 108 5.49 -0.47 -4.26
C THR A 108 6.68 0.37 -3.80
N GLN A 109 7.03 1.44 -4.53
CA GLN A 109 8.13 2.34 -4.14
C GLN A 109 7.83 3.12 -2.86
N TYR A 110 6.59 3.57 -2.66
CA TYR A 110 6.17 4.22 -1.43
C TYR A 110 6.21 3.24 -0.25
N SER A 111 5.72 2.02 -0.44
CA SER A 111 5.80 0.94 0.54
C SER A 111 7.24 0.57 0.88
N ILE A 112 8.16 0.54 -0.10
CA ILE A 112 9.60 0.33 0.14
C ILE A 112 10.22 1.51 0.88
N ALA A 113 9.89 2.75 0.50
CA ALA A 113 10.38 3.95 1.19
C ALA A 113 9.85 4.04 2.64
N GLU A 114 8.64 3.52 2.88
CA GLU A 114 8.05 3.37 4.20
C GLU A 114 8.68 2.21 4.99
N ALA A 115 8.96 1.07 4.34
CA ALA A 115 9.60 -0.11 4.93
C ALA A 115 11.11 0.08 5.20
N LYS A 116 11.76 1.04 4.53
CA LYS A 116 13.14 1.46 4.81
C LYS A 116 13.23 2.45 5.99
N ARG A 117 12.15 2.70 6.73
CA ARG A 117 12.21 3.51 7.94
C ARG A 117 12.90 2.73 9.05
N THR A 118 14.03 3.26 9.51
CA THR A 118 14.61 2.81 10.76
C THR A 118 14.11 3.70 11.88
N ALA A 119 14.06 3.14 13.08
CA ALA A 119 13.68 3.92 14.23
C ALA A 119 14.50 3.54 15.45
N VAL A 120 14.82 4.54 16.25
CA VAL A 120 15.61 4.39 17.48
C VAL A 120 14.74 4.78 18.66
N LEU A 121 15.01 4.20 19.82
CA LEU A 121 14.32 4.59 21.06
C LEU A 121 14.70 6.02 21.46
N ARG A 122 13.70 6.80 21.87
CA ARG A 122 13.89 8.09 22.54
C ARG A 122 14.30 7.85 23.99
N GLY A 123 15.38 8.50 24.41
CA GLY A 123 15.89 8.45 25.77
C GLY A 123 16.83 7.28 26.06
N LYS A 124 17.29 7.21 27.31
CA LYS A 124 18.37 6.31 27.75
C LYS A 124 17.88 5.01 28.40
N LYS A 125 16.57 4.82 28.56
CA LYS A 125 15.98 3.65 29.24
C LYS A 125 15.45 2.64 28.23
N SER A 126 15.68 1.35 28.50
CA SER A 126 15.11 0.26 27.71
C SER A 126 13.61 0.13 27.96
N ILE A 127 12.82 -0.06 26.90
CA ILE A 127 11.36 -0.14 26.96
C ILE A 127 10.89 -1.52 26.48
N ARG A 128 9.93 -2.14 27.16
CA ARG A 128 9.37 -3.42 26.70
C ARG A 128 8.58 -3.22 25.42
N PHE A 129 8.78 -4.14 24.47
CA PHE A 129 7.87 -4.28 23.36
C PHE A 129 6.48 -4.68 23.86
N VAL A 130 5.47 -4.46 23.03
CA VAL A 130 4.10 -4.93 23.24
C VAL A 130 3.65 -5.79 22.07
N THR A 131 2.71 -6.69 22.32
CA THR A 131 2.07 -7.54 21.30
C THR A 131 0.56 -7.51 21.49
N ILE A 132 -0.18 -7.92 20.47
CA ILE A 132 -1.63 -8.07 20.55
C ILE A 132 -1.93 -9.54 20.82
N ASN A 133 -2.67 -9.84 21.88
CA ASN A 133 -3.09 -11.21 22.17
C ASN A 133 -4.28 -11.64 21.28
N LYS A 134 -4.69 -12.92 21.36
CA LYS A 134 -5.84 -13.44 20.60
C LYS A 134 -7.16 -12.69 20.85
N LYS A 135 -7.28 -12.00 22.01
CA LYS A 135 -8.45 -11.19 22.40
C LYS A 135 -8.34 -9.74 21.93
N GLY A 136 -7.36 -9.39 21.08
CA GLY A 136 -7.15 -8.02 20.61
C GLY A 136 -6.55 -7.05 21.65
N LYS A 137 -6.14 -7.54 22.83
CA LYS A 137 -5.57 -6.70 23.89
C LYS A 137 -4.06 -6.55 23.76
N LEU A 138 -3.55 -5.34 24.04
CA LEU A 138 -2.12 -5.07 24.17
C LEU A 138 -1.55 -5.72 25.43
N VAL A 139 -0.54 -6.57 25.26
CA VAL A 139 0.18 -7.22 26.34
C VAL A 139 1.67 -6.92 26.24
N LYS A 140 2.35 -6.78 27.39
CA LYS A 140 3.80 -6.55 27.43
C LYS A 140 4.53 -7.81 26.97
N ASN A 141 5.50 -7.62 26.09
CA ASN A 141 6.41 -8.68 25.69
C ASN A 141 7.60 -8.76 26.67
N SER A 142 8.23 -9.92 26.79
CA SER A 142 9.45 -10.10 27.59
C SER A 142 10.64 -9.36 26.98
N ARG A 143 10.66 -9.22 25.65
CA ARG A 143 11.74 -8.53 24.93
C ARG A 143 11.66 -7.01 25.17
N LYS A 144 12.84 -6.39 25.29
CA LYS A 144 13.01 -4.95 25.44
C LYS A 144 13.70 -4.36 24.21
N ALA A 145 13.21 -3.21 23.76
CA ALA A 145 13.95 -2.34 22.88
C ALA A 145 15.04 -1.63 23.71
N LYS A 146 16.24 -1.54 23.13
CA LYS A 146 17.41 -0.90 23.73
C LYS A 146 17.65 0.47 23.08
N PRO A 147 18.04 1.50 23.87
CA PRO A 147 18.50 2.78 23.33
C PRO A 147 19.64 2.60 22.33
N GLY A 148 19.73 3.47 21.33
CA GLY A 148 20.80 3.46 20.33
C GLY A 148 20.70 2.35 19.27
N VAL A 149 19.86 1.34 19.46
CA VAL A 149 19.64 0.28 18.46
C VAL A 149 18.65 0.78 17.39
N LYS A 150 19.04 0.62 16.12
CA LYS A 150 18.16 0.88 14.98
C LYS A 150 17.23 -0.31 14.75
N TYR A 151 15.94 -0.05 14.72
CA TYR A 151 14.90 -1.03 14.46
C TYR A 151 14.26 -0.77 13.10
N HIS A 152 14.12 -1.80 12.28
CA HIS A 152 13.35 -1.70 11.05
C HIS A 152 11.86 -1.61 11.37
N VAL A 153 11.22 -0.57 10.86
CA VAL A 153 9.79 -0.35 11.00
C VAL A 153 9.10 -0.87 9.75
N ASN A 154 8.21 -1.84 9.94
CA ASN A 154 7.36 -2.37 8.87
C ASN A 154 6.23 -1.40 8.54
N ARG A 155 5.52 -0.94 9.57
CA ARG A 155 4.36 -0.04 9.45
C ARG A 155 4.13 0.77 10.72
N LEU A 156 3.47 1.91 10.56
CA LEU A 156 2.94 2.74 11.65
C LEU A 156 1.41 2.65 11.60
N PHE A 157 0.76 2.45 12.74
CA PHE A 157 -0.69 2.42 12.82
C PHE A 157 -1.21 2.99 14.15
N LYS A 158 -2.49 3.37 14.17
CA LYS A 158 -3.18 3.90 15.36
C LYS A 158 -4.01 2.80 16.01
N MET A 159 -4.01 2.76 17.34
CA MET A 159 -4.93 1.96 18.15
C MET A 159 -5.49 2.83 19.28
N GLY A 160 -6.79 3.13 19.20
CA GLY A 160 -7.42 4.10 20.09
C GLY A 160 -6.71 5.46 20.03
N LYS A 161 -6.34 5.99 21.21
CA LYS A 161 -5.66 7.29 21.35
C LYS A 161 -4.13 7.23 21.13
N ARG A 162 -3.56 6.06 20.79
CA ARG A 162 -2.11 5.86 20.72
C ARG A 162 -1.67 5.38 19.33
N SER A 163 -0.46 5.76 18.94
CA SER A 163 0.19 5.29 17.71
C SER A 163 1.27 4.27 18.05
N TYR A 164 1.38 3.21 17.24
CA TYR A 164 2.34 2.12 17.41
C TYR A 164 3.12 1.88 16.12
N VAL A 165 4.42 1.64 16.28
CA VAL A 165 5.29 1.14 15.21
C VAL A 165 5.37 -0.37 15.31
N GLU A 166 5.18 -1.05 14.17
CA GLU A 166 5.45 -2.48 14.04
C GLU A 166 6.91 -2.69 13.64
N ILE A 167 7.63 -3.42 14.48
CA ILE A 167 9.03 -3.76 14.30
C ILE A 167 9.14 -5.27 14.10
N LYS A 168 9.79 -5.68 13.01
CA LYS A 168 10.09 -7.09 12.76
C LYS A 168 11.33 -7.48 13.56
N LEU A 169 11.18 -8.44 14.48
CA LEU A 169 12.28 -8.92 15.32
C LEU A 169 12.39 -10.44 15.18
N GLY A 170 13.15 -10.87 14.18
CA GLY A 170 13.19 -12.25 13.71
C GLY A 170 11.88 -12.65 13.01
N ARG A 171 11.24 -13.72 13.49
CA ARG A 171 9.96 -14.23 12.96
C ARG A 171 8.71 -13.57 13.57
N LYS A 172 8.88 -12.63 14.51
CA LYS A 172 7.76 -12.01 15.23
C LYS A 172 7.67 -10.53 14.90
N ASN A 173 6.43 -10.06 14.76
CA ASN A 173 6.12 -8.64 14.71
C ASN A 173 5.83 -8.16 16.14
N LEU A 174 6.58 -7.17 16.58
CA LEU A 174 6.47 -6.56 17.90
C LEU A 174 6.10 -5.10 17.74
N LEU A 175 5.42 -4.56 18.74
CA LEU A 175 4.93 -3.19 18.71
C LEU A 175 5.70 -2.34 19.71
N LEU A 176 5.95 -1.09 19.34
CA LEU A 176 6.45 -0.08 20.26
C LEU A 176 5.60 1.19 20.13
N ASN A 177 5.32 1.86 21.24
CA ASN A 177 4.56 3.10 21.19
C ASN A 177 5.40 4.18 20.49
N ALA A 178 4.84 4.77 19.44
CA ALA A 178 5.52 5.76 18.60
C ALA A 178 5.99 6.99 19.38
N LYS A 179 5.37 7.31 20.54
CA LYS A 179 5.81 8.37 21.45
C LYS A 179 7.25 8.18 21.92
N TYR A 180 7.72 6.94 22.04
CA TYR A 180 9.05 6.61 22.51
C TYR A 180 10.05 6.36 21.39
N VAL A 181 9.72 6.72 20.15
CA VAL A 181 10.51 6.37 18.98
C VAL A 181 10.86 7.62 18.19
N GLU A 182 12.10 7.67 17.71
CA GLU A 182 12.56 8.66 16.74
C GLU A 182 12.87 7.94 15.43
N PHE A 183 12.26 8.41 14.35
CA PHE A 183 12.52 7.86 13.02
C PHE A 183 13.82 8.46 12.48
N LYS A 184 14.65 7.59 11.90
CA LYS A 184 15.91 7.93 11.24
C LYS A 184 15.81 7.59 9.76
#